data_AF-A0A9E3B1C9-F1
#
_entry.id   AF-A0A9E3B1C9-F1
#
_cell.length_a   1.000
_cell.length_b   1.000
_cell.length_c   1.000
_cell.angle_alpha   90.00
_cell.angle_beta   90.00
_cell.angle_gamma   90.00
#
_symmetry.space_group_name_H-M   'P 1'
#
loop_
_entity.id
_entity.type
_entity.pdbx_description
1 polymer ?
#
loop_
_entity_poly.entity_id
_entity_poly.type
_entity_poly.pdbx_seq_one_letter_code
_entity_poly.pdbx_strand_id
1 'polypeptide(L)'
;AVLYERHERFAGTTKYPLTKMIRFSLDAITSFSHVPLQIATSLGFTLALISLIGILIAIILRLFTGAIVGQATTLIMVLFMGGIQLIFLGVIGEYLGRIYDEVRARPLYIVRKVLD
;
A
#
# COMPACT_ATOMS: atom_id res chain seq x y z
N ALA A 1 -4.48 -2.02 37.65
CA ALA A 1 -5.15 -0.88 37.02
C ALA A 1 -6.53 -0.72 37.67
N VAL A 2 -6.92 0.50 38.05
CA VAL A 2 -8.28 0.76 38.56
C VAL A 2 -9.13 1.18 37.37
N LEU A 3 -10.26 0.52 37.15
CA LEU A 3 -11.20 0.87 36.09
C LEU A 3 -11.83 2.23 36.43
N TYR A 4 -11.68 3.19 35.52
CA TYR A 4 -12.26 4.52 35.64
C TYR A 4 -13.26 4.73 34.50
N GLU A 5 -14.51 4.98 34.86
CA GLU A 5 -15.56 5.29 33.92
C GLU A 5 -15.71 6.81 33.81
N ARG A 6 -15.39 7.36 32.64
CA ARG A 6 -15.45 8.80 32.38
C ARG A 6 -16.80 9.15 31.78
N HIS A 7 -17.46 10.16 32.33
CA HIS A 7 -18.68 10.73 31.74
C HIS A 7 -18.40 11.35 30.36
N GLU A 8 -19.43 11.41 29.52
CA GLU A 8 -19.35 12.03 28.20
C GLU A 8 -18.94 13.52 28.31
N ARG A 9 -18.27 14.02 27.27
CA ARG A 9 -17.78 15.40 27.27
C ARG A 9 -18.97 16.36 27.23
N PHE A 10 -19.01 17.28 28.19
CA PHE A 10 -20.02 18.36 28.24
C PHE A 10 -19.89 19.35 27.07
N ALA A 11 -18.67 19.57 26.55
CA ALA A 11 -18.41 20.46 25.43
C ALA A 11 -17.19 20.02 24.61
N GLY A 12 -17.16 20.45 23.35
CA GLY A 12 -16.08 20.20 22.39
C GLY A 12 -16.23 18.90 21.60
N THR A 13 -15.46 18.79 20.52
CA THR A 13 -15.44 17.60 19.67
C THR A 13 -14.25 16.70 20.02
N THR A 14 -14.36 15.42 19.68
CA THR A 14 -13.23 14.50 19.84
C THR A 14 -12.05 14.94 18.97
N LYS A 15 -10.85 15.00 19.56
CA LYS A 15 -9.59 15.21 18.82
C LYS A 15 -9.15 13.98 18.02
N TYR A 16 -9.87 12.87 18.18
CA TYR A 16 -9.70 11.59 17.49
C TYR A 16 -11.05 11.15 16.90
N PRO A 17 -11.47 11.74 15.77
CA PRO A 17 -12.58 11.20 14.98
C PRO A 17 -12.16 9.89 14.29
N LEU A 18 -13.13 9.11 13.82
CA LEU A 18 -12.91 7.81 13.18
C LEU A 18 -11.85 7.88 12.06
N THR A 19 -11.92 8.91 11.20
CA THR A 19 -10.95 9.10 10.10
C THR A 19 -9.50 9.22 10.61
N LYS A 20 -9.31 9.90 11.75
CA LYS A 20 -7.99 10.06 12.36
C LYS A 20 -7.51 8.75 12.99
N MET A 21 -8.42 7.98 13.56
CA MET A 21 -8.12 6.63 14.08
C MET A 21 -7.72 5.68 12.96
N ILE A 22 -8.44 5.67 11.84
CA ILE A 22 -8.09 4.83 10.67
C ILE A 22 -6.71 5.20 10.14
N ARG A 23 -6.45 6.51 9.94
CA ARG A 23 -5.13 6.97 9.49
C ARG A 23 -4.02 6.56 10.45
N PHE A 24 -4.24 6.73 11.75
CA PHE A 24 -3.29 6.33 12.78
C PHE A 24 -3.02 4.81 12.77
N SER A 25 -4.06 3.99 12.61
CA SER A 25 -3.91 2.54 12.48
C SER A 25 -3.15 2.15 11.21
N LEU A 26 -3.42 2.80 10.08
CA LEU A 26 -2.69 2.55 8.83
C LEU A 26 -1.21 2.92 8.96
N ASP A 27 -0.90 4.09 9.54
CA ASP A 27 0.47 4.52 9.82
C ASP A 27 1.18 3.52 10.75
N ALA A 28 0.48 2.98 11.77
CA ALA A 28 1.05 1.97 12.65
C ALA A 28 1.35 0.65 11.91
N ILE A 29 0.43 0.18 11.06
CA ILE A 29 0.63 -1.04 10.27
C ILE A 29 1.83 -0.88 9.33
N THR A 30 1.94 0.23 8.60
CA THR A 30 3.05 0.44 7.66
C THR A 30 4.39 0.70 8.35
N SER A 31 4.39 1.26 9.56
CA SER A 31 5.61 1.51 10.34
C SER A 31 6.15 0.27 11.04
N PHE A 32 5.26 -0.56 11.60
CA PHE A 32 5.65 -1.70 12.45
C PHE A 32 5.47 -3.06 11.78
N SER A 33 5.06 -3.10 10.51
CA SER A 33 4.84 -4.36 9.79
C SER A 33 5.31 -4.29 8.34
N HIS A 34 5.77 -5.44 7.85
CA HIS A 34 6.06 -5.68 6.43
C HIS A 34 4.87 -6.31 5.68
N VAL A 35 3.74 -6.53 6.36
CA VAL A 35 2.54 -7.16 5.78
C VAL A 35 2.05 -6.47 4.50
N PRO A 36 1.94 -5.13 4.41
CA PRO A 36 1.52 -4.46 3.18
C PRO A 36 2.43 -4.80 1.97
N LEU A 37 3.74 -4.82 2.21
CA LEU A 37 4.73 -5.17 1.18
C LEU A 37 4.65 -6.66 0.79
N GLN A 38 4.41 -7.54 1.76
CA GLN A 38 4.21 -8.98 1.51
C GLN A 38 2.93 -9.28 0.72
N ILE A 39 1.84 -8.54 0.99
CA ILE A 39 0.59 -8.66 0.23
C ILE A 39 0.82 -8.22 -1.22
N ALA A 40 1.49 -7.07 -1.42
CA ALA A 40 1.79 -6.57 -2.76
C ALA A 40 2.65 -7.56 -3.56
N THR A 41 3.69 -8.13 -2.96
CA THR A 41 4.56 -9.13 -3.61
C THR A 41 3.83 -10.44 -3.91
N SER A 42 3.04 -10.96 -2.98
CA SER A 42 2.23 -12.18 -3.20
C SER A 42 1.18 -11.99 -4.31
N LEU A 43 0.49 -10.85 -4.32
CA LEU A 43 -0.44 -10.51 -5.40
C LEU A 43 0.27 -10.37 -6.75
N GLY A 44 1.44 -9.72 -6.78
CA GLY A 44 2.24 -9.62 -8.00
C GLY A 44 2.63 -11.00 -8.55
N PHE A 45 3.04 -11.92 -7.68
CA PHE A 45 3.41 -13.28 -8.07
C PHE A 45 2.22 -14.09 -8.59
N THR A 46 1.08 -14.03 -7.92
CA THR A 46 -0.15 -14.72 -8.37
C THR A 46 -0.63 -14.20 -9.72
N LEU A 47 -0.61 -12.87 -9.93
CA LEU A 47 -0.96 -12.27 -11.22
C LEU A 47 0.01 -12.64 -12.34
N ALA A 48 1.32 -12.71 -12.04
CA ALA A 48 2.32 -13.17 -13.00
C ALA A 48 2.11 -14.64 -13.41
N LEU A 49 1.71 -15.50 -12.47
CA LEU A 49 1.40 -16.89 -12.77
C LEU A 49 0.15 -17.02 -13.66
N ILE A 50 -0.90 -16.25 -13.36
CA ILE A 50 -2.12 -16.21 -14.17
C ILE A 50 -1.83 -15.69 -15.58
N SER A 51 -1.01 -14.65 -15.71
CA SER A 51 -0.66 -14.09 -17.02
C SER A 51 0.18 -15.07 -17.85
N LEU A 52 1.08 -15.83 -17.23
CA LEU A 52 1.84 -16.88 -17.91
C LEU A 52 0.91 -17.95 -18.51
N ILE A 53 -0.08 -18.42 -17.76
CA ILE A 53 -1.09 -19.37 -18.25
C ILE A 53 -1.90 -18.75 -19.39
N GLY A 54 -2.31 -17.48 -19.24
CA GLY A 54 -3.04 -16.74 -20.28
C GLY A 54 -2.25 -16.63 -21.59
N ILE A 55 -0.95 -16.37 -21.52
CA ILE A 55 -0.05 -16.31 -22.68
C ILE A 55 0.01 -17.67 -23.39
N LEU A 56 0.15 -18.77 -22.64
CA LEU A 56 0.18 -20.12 -23.22
C LEU A 56 -1.12 -20.44 -23.97
N ILE A 57 -2.27 -20.14 -23.36
CA ILE A 57 -3.59 -20.32 -23.99
C ILE A 57 -3.70 -19.46 -25.26
N ALA A 58 -3.26 -18.20 -25.20
CA ALA A 58 -3.29 -17.30 -26.35
C ALA A 58 -2.44 -17.80 -27.52
N ILE A 59 -1.24 -18.35 -27.24
CA ILE A 59 -0.37 -18.97 -28.26
C ILE A 59 -1.06 -20.17 -28.90
N ILE A 60 -1.66 -21.06 -28.11
CA ILE A 60 -2.37 -22.24 -28.60
C ILE A 60 -3.54 -21.79 -29.51
N LEU A 61 -4.39 -20.88 -29.04
CA LEU A 61 -5.49 -20.35 -29.84
C LEU A 61 -5.00 -19.72 -31.14
N ARG A 62 -3.90 -18.96 -31.09
CA ARG A 62 -3.33 -18.35 -32.30
C ARG A 62 -2.89 -19.37 -33.33
N LEU A 63 -2.31 -20.49 -32.92
CA LEU A 63 -1.84 -21.55 -33.83
C LEU A 63 -2.99 -22.34 -34.47
N PHE A 64 -4.11 -22.54 -33.75
CA PHE A 64 -5.20 -23.40 -34.21
C PHE A 64 -6.41 -22.69 -34.82
N THR A 65 -6.74 -21.45 -34.42
CA THR A 65 -7.99 -20.79 -34.87
C THR A 65 -7.77 -19.48 -35.63
N GLY A 66 -6.55 -18.93 -35.67
CA GLY A 66 -6.20 -17.75 -36.46
C GLY A 66 -6.88 -16.42 -36.05
N ALA A 67 -7.90 -16.45 -35.21
CA ALA A 67 -8.68 -15.29 -34.80
C ALA A 67 -7.97 -14.50 -33.69
N ILE A 68 -7.78 -13.20 -33.92
CA ILE A 68 -7.50 -12.23 -32.86
C ILE A 68 -8.51 -11.09 -33.01
N VAL A 69 -9.64 -11.21 -32.33
CA VAL A 69 -10.49 -10.06 -32.00
C VAL A 69 -10.33 -9.84 -30.51
N GLY A 70 -9.56 -8.81 -30.14
CA GLY A 70 -9.13 -8.63 -28.75
C GLY A 70 -8.72 -7.22 -28.35
N GLN A 71 -8.87 -6.21 -29.21
CA GLN A 71 -8.35 -4.86 -28.93
C GLN A 71 -8.94 -4.25 -27.64
N ALA A 72 -10.23 -4.44 -27.40
CA ALA A 72 -10.88 -3.98 -26.17
C ALA A 72 -10.37 -4.73 -24.92
N THR A 73 -10.24 -6.06 -25.00
CA THR A 73 -9.76 -6.91 -23.91
C THR A 73 -8.30 -6.63 -23.58
N THR A 74 -7.46 -6.41 -24.59
CA THR A 74 -6.06 -6.01 -24.42
C THR A 74 -5.94 -4.64 -23.77
N LEU A 75 -6.73 -3.64 -24.20
CA LEU A 75 -6.74 -2.32 -23.59
C LEU A 75 -7.12 -2.39 -22.11
N ILE A 76 -8.18 -3.13 -21.76
CA ILE A 76 -8.62 -3.32 -20.38
C ILE A 76 -7.53 -4.01 -19.55
N MET A 77 -6.90 -5.07 -20.06
CA MET A 77 -5.80 -5.75 -19.36
C MET A 77 -4.59 -4.84 -19.13
N VAL A 78 -4.21 -4.05 -20.12
CA VAL A 78 -3.08 -3.12 -20.00
C VAL A 78 -3.37 -2.04 -18.95
N LEU A 79 -4.56 -1.44 -18.99
CA LEU A 79 -4.97 -0.43 -17.99
C LEU A 79 -5.03 -1.04 -16.58
N PHE A 80 -5.57 -2.26 -16.45
CA PHE A 80 -5.65 -2.97 -15.18
C PHE A 80 -4.25 -3.28 -14.61
N MET A 81 -3.36 -3.84 -15.43
CA MET A 81 -1.97 -4.10 -15.04
C MET A 81 -1.23 -2.80 -14.68
N GLY A 82 -1.42 -1.73 -15.46
CA GLY A 82 -0.84 -0.42 -15.17
C GLY A 82 -1.31 0.14 -13.83
N GLY A 83 -2.61 0.04 -13.53
CA GLY A 83 -3.17 0.45 -12.24
C GLY A 83 -2.55 -0.32 -11.06
N ILE A 84 -2.41 -1.65 -11.19
CA ILE A 84 -1.78 -2.48 -10.16
C ILE A 84 -0.30 -2.13 -9.98
N GLN A 85 0.44 -1.89 -11.07
CA GLN A 85 1.83 -1.46 -11.02
C GLN A 85 1.98 -0.13 -10.27
N LEU A 86 1.10 0.84 -10.52
CA LEU A 86 1.10 2.12 -9.80
C LEU A 86 0.80 1.95 -8.31
N ILE A 87 -0.10 1.03 -7.94
CA ILE A 87 -0.36 0.70 -6.53
C ILE A 87 0.90 0.14 -5.87
N PHE A 88 1.57 -0.84 -6.50
CA PHE A 88 2.79 -1.43 -5.96
C PHE A 88 3.93 -0.42 -5.87
N LEU A 89 4.06 0.48 -6.85
CA LEU A 89 5.02 1.57 -6.81
C LEU A 89 4.73 2.55 -5.67
N GLY A 90 3.46 2.84 -5.40
CA GLY A 90 3.04 3.64 -4.24
C GLY A 90 3.45 3.00 -2.91
N VAL A 91 3.21 1.69 -2.75
CA VAL A 91 3.65 0.95 -1.55
C VAL A 91 5.16 1.03 -1.40
N ILE A 92 5.92 0.74 -2.46
CA ILE A 92 7.40 0.83 -2.43
C ILE A 92 7.85 2.24 -2.08
N GLY A 93 7.23 3.27 -2.65
CA GLY A 93 7.54 4.67 -2.37
C GLY A 93 7.35 5.06 -0.91
N GLU A 94 6.30 4.55 -0.25
CA GLU A 94 6.08 4.79 1.18
C GLU A 94 7.18 4.15 2.04
N TYR A 95 7.56 2.91 1.76
CA TYR A 95 8.67 2.26 2.48
C TYR A 95 10.01 2.94 2.20
N LEU A 96 10.27 3.34 0.95
CA LEU A 96 11.51 4.02 0.58
C LEU A 96 11.63 5.40 1.26
N GLY A 97 10.53 6.14 1.38
CA GLY A 97 10.48 7.40 2.13
C GLY A 97 10.84 7.22 3.60
N ARG A 98 10.31 6.17 4.24
CA ARG A 98 10.63 5.84 5.65
C ARG A 98 12.09 5.45 5.83
N ILE A 99 12.63 4.62 4.92
CA ILE A 99 14.05 4.26 4.92
C ILE A 99 14.91 5.52 4.77
N TYR A 100 14.53 6.42 3.86
CA TYR A 100 15.25 7.68 3.68
C TYR A 100 15.23 8.52 4.95
N ASP A 101 14.09 8.69 5.61
CA ASP A 101 13.99 9.47 6.85
C ASP A 101 14.83 8.87 7.99
N GLU A 102 14.90 7.54 8.08
CA GLU A 102 15.74 6.82 9.05
C GLU A 102 17.24 7.01 8.76
N VAL A 103 17.65 6.87 7.50
CA VAL A 103 19.06 6.99 7.07
C VAL A 103 19.54 8.44 7.09
N ARG A 104 18.64 9.42 6.94
CA ARG A 104 18.98 10.85 6.91
C ARG A 104 19.60 11.37 8.21
N ALA A 105 19.48 10.63 9.32
CA ALA A 105 20.11 10.91 10.62
C ALA A 105 19.93 12.37 11.09
N ARG A 106 18.79 13.01 10.75
CA ARG A 106 18.52 14.39 11.14
C ARG A 106 18.10 14.43 12.60
N PRO A 107 18.76 15.25 13.46
CA PRO A 107 18.35 15.38 14.84
C PRO A 107 16.94 15.97 14.92
N LEU A 108 16.08 15.36 15.75
CA LEU A 108 14.68 15.78 15.93
C LEU A 108 14.56 17.21 16.46
N TYR A 109 15.52 17.63 17.26
CA TYR A 109 15.61 18.97 17.81
C TYR A 109 17.07 19.34 18.07
N ILE A 110 17.33 20.64 18.17
CA ILE A 110 18.63 21.18 18.55
C ILE A 110 18.43 21.92 19.87
N VAL A 111 19.15 21.52 20.91
CA VAL A 111 19.09 22.19 22.21
C VAL A 111 19.82 23.52 22.11
N ARG A 112 19.10 24.62 22.39
CA ARG A 112 19.69 25.97 22.37
C ARG A 112 20.44 26.28 23.67
N LYS A 113 19.91 25.87 24.81
CA LYS A 113 20.49 26.10 26.14
C LYS A 113 19.86 25.14 27.15
N VAL A 114 20.67 24.52 28.00
CA VAL A 114 20.22 23.83 29.22
C VAL A 114 20.39 24.82 30.38
N LEU A 115 19.39 24.94 31.24
CA LEU A 115 19.46 25.75 32.46
C LEU A 115 19.77 24.79 33.62
N ASP A 116 20.85 25.08 34.34
CA ASP A 116 21.24 24.37 35.58
C ASP A 116 20.33 24.75 36.75
#